data_AF-A0A420T3B5-F1
#
_entry.id   AF-A0A420T3B5-F1
#
_cell.length_a   1.000
_cell.length_b   1.000
_cell.length_c   1.000
_cell.angle_alpha   90.00
_cell.angle_beta   90.00
_cell.angle_gamma   90.00
#
_symmetry.space_group_name_H-M   'P 1'
#
loop_
_entity.id
_entity.type
_entity.pdbx_description
1 polymer ?
#
loop_
_entity_poly.entity_id
_entity_poly.type
_entity_poly.pdbx_seq_one_letter_code
_entity_poly.pdbx_strand_id
1 'polypeptide(L)'
;MHSTTEAPKKSNNILELLPGSLPKAKIPPNVDFEAAVSQVLELFPRLQKHHFTPDALWRDTYALTGTIRTFYFDSSVASTWASLSDSHGLLDATLVPGSVKVIKPEAGVEWIDCSFTFKTLTPATECSGILSLVPSDDGQWRIWVLRTFLEQLSGHGNVDKLDPANGGDEKNGNSGTTENHHYHFGAVVIGGGQSGLSVGGRLKALGVSYVILEKNVQVGDAWKLRYESARPHLPFERTFGPEYDEYLSKDELAKGHKQWAEKYRIDAFKGILMHSVDYKDAKSWTGKSGIVVGAANTAHDVADDMWQAGMQVTMVQRSRTLMYNSNIPTETSDRGMFSLPISIARILSSKVFHAMARAQPERYEALERAGFKVDPFGDIQDAVNVRLGGHYIDVGTSAKIGKNLV
;
A
#
# COMPACT_ATOMS: atom_id res chain seq x y z
N MET A 1 -26.64 0.77 55.29
CA MET A 1 -25.40 1.28 54.66
C MET A 1 -25.28 0.63 53.29
N HIS A 2 -25.71 1.33 52.23
CA HIS A 2 -25.47 0.88 50.85
C HIS A 2 -24.17 1.52 50.37
N SER A 3 -23.17 0.68 50.18
CA SER A 3 -21.91 1.03 49.52
C SER A 3 -22.18 1.21 48.04
N THR A 4 -22.21 2.45 47.58
CA THR A 4 -22.15 2.78 46.16
C THR A 4 -20.70 2.74 45.73
N THR A 5 -20.30 1.65 45.09
CA THR A 5 -19.11 1.62 44.24
C THR A 5 -19.36 2.55 43.05
N GLU A 6 -18.83 3.78 43.12
CA GLU A 6 -18.79 4.66 41.96
C GLU A 6 -17.97 4.00 40.85
N ALA A 7 -18.59 3.83 39.68
CA ALA A 7 -17.88 3.41 38.48
C ALA A 7 -16.79 4.46 38.15
N PRO A 8 -15.58 4.05 37.74
CA PRO A 8 -14.50 4.99 37.46
C PRO A 8 -14.96 5.99 36.38
N LYS A 9 -14.83 7.28 36.69
CA LYS A 9 -15.10 8.38 35.73
C LYS A 9 -14.29 8.11 34.46
N LYS A 10 -14.99 7.82 33.35
CA LYS A 10 -14.37 7.80 32.02
C LYS A 10 -13.74 9.17 31.77
N SER A 11 -12.43 9.20 31.57
CA SER A 11 -11.76 10.40 31.09
C SER A 11 -12.36 10.80 29.74
N ASN A 12 -12.77 12.06 29.62
CA ASN A 12 -13.27 12.64 28.36
C ASN A 12 -12.13 13.13 27.46
N ASN A 13 -10.86 12.99 27.88
CA ASN A 13 -9.71 13.46 27.12
C ASN A 13 -9.12 12.33 26.28
N ILE A 14 -9.21 12.46 24.96
CA ILE A 14 -8.68 11.48 24.00
C ILE A 14 -7.17 11.23 24.20
N LEU A 15 -6.41 12.22 24.69
CA LEU A 15 -4.97 12.09 24.91
C LEU A 15 -4.64 11.08 26.02
N GLU A 16 -5.49 10.95 27.03
CA GLU A 16 -5.29 10.00 28.14
C GLU A 16 -5.64 8.55 27.74
N LEU A 17 -6.29 8.37 26.59
CA LEU A 17 -6.63 7.06 26.03
C LEU A 17 -5.60 6.57 24.99
N LEU A 18 -4.62 7.41 24.64
CA LEU A 18 -3.58 7.03 23.70
C LEU A 18 -2.65 5.98 24.32
N PRO A 19 -2.25 4.94 23.58
CA PRO A 19 -1.26 3.98 24.05
C PRO A 19 0.14 4.60 24.09
N GLY A 20 0.82 4.45 25.24
CA GLY A 20 2.14 5.02 25.51
C GLY A 20 2.09 6.29 26.36
N SER A 21 3.22 6.68 26.96
CA SER A 21 3.33 7.90 27.74
C SER A 21 4.68 8.59 27.50
N LEU A 22 4.77 9.89 27.79
CA LEU A 22 6.07 10.55 27.86
C LEU A 22 6.90 9.94 28.99
N PRO A 23 8.22 9.74 28.81
CA PRO A 23 9.03 9.08 29.80
C PRO A 23 9.21 9.99 31.01
N LYS A 24 8.96 9.45 32.21
CA LYS A 24 9.26 10.13 33.47
C LYS A 24 10.69 9.79 33.87
N ALA A 25 11.64 10.56 33.38
CA ALA A 25 13.07 10.29 33.57
C ALA A 25 13.87 11.58 33.65
N LYS A 26 15.05 11.46 34.26
CA LYS A 26 16.03 12.54 34.36
C LYS A 26 17.38 12.02 33.89
N ILE A 27 17.99 12.70 32.93
CA ILE A 27 19.28 12.31 32.39
C ILE A 27 20.38 12.59 33.43
N PRO A 28 21.21 11.61 33.78
CA PRO A 28 22.33 11.82 34.70
C PRO A 28 23.32 12.88 34.17
N PRO A 29 24.00 13.62 35.05
CA PRO A 29 25.08 14.51 34.62
C PRO A 29 26.26 13.72 34.06
N ASN A 30 27.04 14.34 33.16
CA ASN A 30 28.30 13.80 32.62
C ASN A 30 28.19 12.44 31.92
N VAL A 31 27.10 12.22 31.19
CA VAL A 31 26.93 11.02 30.36
C VAL A 31 27.63 11.23 29.01
N ASP A 32 28.42 10.25 28.59
CA ASP A 32 28.82 10.09 27.19
C ASP A 32 27.66 9.44 26.42
N PHE A 33 26.90 10.27 25.70
CA PHE A 33 25.70 9.81 25.02
C PHE A 33 25.99 8.92 23.81
N GLU A 34 27.08 9.16 23.07
CA GLU A 34 27.43 8.32 21.93
C GLU A 34 27.87 6.93 22.39
N ALA A 35 28.60 6.83 23.50
CA ALA A 35 28.94 5.56 24.12
C ALA A 35 27.69 4.80 24.61
N ALA A 36 26.76 5.49 25.28
CA ALA A 36 25.50 4.90 25.75
C ALA A 36 24.65 4.35 24.60
N VAL A 37 24.54 5.10 23.50
CA VAL A 37 23.81 4.66 22.31
C VAL A 37 24.52 3.47 21.64
N SER A 38 25.84 3.52 21.53
CA SER A 38 26.62 2.45 20.89
C SER A 38 26.44 1.11 21.60
N GLN A 39 26.42 1.10 22.94
CA GLN A 39 26.13 -0.11 23.74
C GLN A 39 24.75 -0.70 23.43
N VAL A 40 23.72 0.14 23.23
CA VAL A 40 22.38 -0.33 22.85
C VAL A 40 22.37 -0.86 21.40
N LEU A 41 23.10 -0.20 20.50
CA LEU A 41 23.17 -0.61 19.08
C LEU A 41 23.94 -1.91 18.85
N GLU A 42 24.94 -2.23 19.68
CA GLU A 42 25.63 -3.54 19.65
C GLU A 42 24.66 -4.72 19.91
N LEU A 43 23.57 -4.45 20.64
CA LEU A 43 22.54 -5.44 20.96
C LEU A 43 21.36 -5.40 19.97
N PHE A 44 21.40 -4.53 18.96
CA PHE A 44 20.28 -4.24 18.07
C PHE A 44 19.69 -5.48 17.36
N PRO A 45 20.49 -6.42 16.81
CA PRO A 45 19.94 -7.64 16.21
C PRO A 45 19.26 -8.59 17.20
N ARG A 46 19.51 -8.41 18.51
CA ARG A 46 19.14 -9.36 19.57
C ARG A 46 18.35 -8.71 20.71
N LEU A 47 17.66 -7.60 20.44
CA LEU A 47 16.90 -6.87 21.46
C LEU A 47 15.83 -7.77 22.10
N GLN A 48 16.01 -7.99 23.39
CA GLN A 48 15.08 -8.65 24.30
C GLN A 48 14.21 -7.66 25.08
N LYS A 49 13.14 -8.15 25.71
CA LYS A 49 12.18 -7.36 26.52
C LYS A 49 12.83 -6.36 27.48
N HIS A 50 13.90 -6.73 28.19
CA HIS A 50 14.54 -5.88 29.21
C HIS A 50 15.31 -4.67 28.64
N HIS A 51 15.55 -4.62 27.32
CA HIS A 51 16.12 -3.45 26.66
C HIS A 51 15.09 -2.35 26.38
N PHE A 52 13.80 -2.63 26.58
CA PHE A 52 12.70 -1.70 26.32
C PHE A 52 12.11 -1.17 27.62
N THR A 53 11.56 0.04 27.61
CA THR A 53 10.67 0.48 28.70
C THR A 53 9.35 -0.30 28.63
N PRO A 54 8.63 -0.51 29.76
CA PRO A 54 7.36 -1.25 29.74
C PRO A 54 6.33 -0.70 28.75
N ASP A 55 6.33 0.62 28.56
CA ASP A 55 5.45 1.36 27.65
C ASP A 55 6.06 1.62 26.26
N ALA A 56 7.11 0.89 25.90
CA ALA A 56 7.84 1.13 24.67
C ALA A 56 6.97 1.03 23.41
N LEU A 57 7.32 1.83 22.40
CA LEU A 57 6.67 1.82 21.10
C LEU A 57 7.68 1.50 20.01
N TRP A 58 7.26 0.72 19.02
CA TRP A 58 8.02 0.54 17.79
C TRP A 58 7.16 0.91 16.59
N ARG A 59 7.58 1.95 15.84
CA ARG A 59 6.99 2.34 14.57
C ARG A 59 7.87 1.87 13.43
N ASP A 60 7.40 0.87 12.69
CA ASP A 60 8.06 0.40 11.48
C ASP A 60 7.42 1.02 10.24
N THR A 61 8.27 1.58 9.37
CA THR A 61 7.89 2.15 8.07
C THR A 61 8.56 1.32 6.98
N TYR A 62 7.96 0.15 6.70
CA TYR A 62 8.38 -0.83 5.69
C TYR A 62 9.72 -1.55 5.92
N ALA A 63 10.51 -1.20 6.95
CA ALA A 63 11.86 -1.73 7.09
C ALA A 63 11.89 -3.24 7.40
N LEU A 64 11.01 -3.70 8.29
CA LEU A 64 10.94 -5.11 8.70
C LEU A 64 9.57 -5.75 8.53
N THR A 65 8.49 -4.96 8.52
CA THR A 65 7.12 -5.48 8.40
C THR A 65 6.58 -5.46 6.97
N GLY A 66 7.28 -4.80 6.04
CA GLY A 66 6.79 -4.52 4.69
C GLY A 66 5.52 -3.66 4.64
N THR A 67 5.12 -3.04 5.76
CA THR A 67 3.95 -2.15 5.87
C THR A 67 4.26 -1.01 6.85
N ILE A 68 3.34 -0.07 7.02
CA ILE A 68 3.44 0.94 8.08
C ILE A 68 2.68 0.44 9.31
N ARG A 69 3.39 0.10 10.39
CA ARG A 69 2.78 -0.48 11.61
C ARG A 69 3.38 0.10 12.89
N THR A 70 2.57 0.12 13.94
CA THR A 70 3.02 0.44 15.30
C THR A 70 2.79 -0.74 16.22
N PHE A 71 3.80 -1.12 16.98
CA PHE A 71 3.73 -2.08 18.08
C PHE A 71 3.82 -1.32 19.40
N TYR A 72 3.11 -1.83 20.40
CA TYR A 72 2.98 -1.21 21.70
C TYR A 72 3.39 -2.19 22.79
N PHE A 73 4.06 -1.66 23.81
CA PHE A 73 4.56 -2.34 24.98
C PHE A 73 5.76 -3.26 24.71
N ASP A 74 6.64 -3.36 25.70
CA ASP A 74 7.90 -4.12 25.64
C ASP A 74 7.75 -5.55 25.11
N SER A 75 6.70 -6.26 25.53
CA SER A 75 6.45 -7.66 25.22
C SER A 75 6.09 -7.88 23.75
N SER A 76 5.17 -7.08 23.21
CA SER A 76 4.80 -7.14 21.79
C SER A 76 5.95 -6.68 20.91
N VAL A 77 6.64 -5.60 21.31
CA VAL A 77 7.81 -5.08 20.58
C VAL A 77 8.91 -6.13 20.53
N ALA A 78 9.35 -6.66 21.67
CA ALA A 78 10.47 -7.60 21.73
C ALA A 78 10.17 -8.92 21.02
N SER A 79 8.98 -9.50 21.21
CA SER A 79 8.61 -10.76 20.54
C SER A 79 8.54 -10.61 19.02
N THR A 80 7.98 -9.49 18.54
CA THR A 80 7.91 -9.21 17.10
C THR A 80 9.31 -8.88 16.55
N TRP A 81 10.11 -8.13 17.29
CA TRP A 81 11.48 -7.77 16.91
C TRP A 81 12.34 -9.01 16.72
N ALA A 82 12.30 -9.96 17.67
CA ALA A 82 13.06 -11.21 17.57
C ALA A 82 12.69 -11.99 16.30
N SER A 83 11.39 -12.20 16.06
CA SER A 83 10.88 -12.89 14.87
C SER A 83 11.29 -12.22 13.55
N LEU A 84 11.18 -10.89 13.48
CA LEU A 84 11.51 -10.14 12.27
C LEU A 84 13.01 -10.01 12.04
N SER A 85 13.81 -9.84 13.11
CA SER A 85 15.26 -9.76 13.02
C SER A 85 15.86 -11.07 12.51
N ASP A 86 15.36 -12.21 13.02
CA ASP A 86 15.78 -13.54 12.57
C ASP A 86 15.38 -13.80 11.11
N SER A 87 14.11 -13.56 10.76
CA SER A 87 13.62 -13.81 9.39
C SER A 87 14.29 -12.94 8.33
N HIS A 88 14.65 -11.70 8.67
CA HIS A 88 15.28 -10.77 7.73
C HIS A 88 16.81 -10.82 7.74
N GLY A 89 17.41 -11.53 8.69
CA GLY A 89 18.86 -11.56 8.88
C GLY A 89 19.40 -10.16 9.17
N LEU A 90 18.94 -9.55 10.26
CA LEU A 90 19.35 -8.20 10.64
C LEU A 90 20.87 -8.15 10.90
N LEU A 91 21.55 -7.19 10.29
CA LEU A 91 22.96 -6.90 10.54
C LEU A 91 23.11 -5.82 11.63
N ASP A 92 24.33 -5.67 12.14
CA ASP A 92 24.65 -4.68 13.16
C ASP A 92 24.26 -3.27 12.74
N ALA A 93 23.76 -2.50 13.70
CA ALA A 93 23.38 -1.11 13.50
C ALA A 93 24.55 -0.17 13.78
N THR A 94 24.67 0.89 12.99
CA THR A 94 25.72 1.90 13.11
C THR A 94 25.11 3.25 13.47
N LEU A 95 25.61 3.88 14.54
CA LEU A 95 25.25 5.24 14.94
C LEU A 95 25.60 6.23 13.81
N VAL A 96 24.70 7.16 13.52
CA VAL A 96 25.02 8.34 12.70
C VAL A 96 25.76 9.35 13.58
N PRO A 97 27.05 9.66 13.31
CA PRO A 97 27.84 10.54 14.16
C PRO A 97 27.21 11.92 14.35
N GLY A 98 27.25 12.46 15.58
CA GLY A 98 26.68 13.77 15.89
C GLY A 98 25.15 13.87 15.81
N SER A 99 24.44 12.74 15.62
CA SER A 99 22.97 12.72 15.56
C SER A 99 22.29 12.73 16.92
N VAL A 100 23.05 12.54 18.01
CA VAL A 100 22.48 12.42 19.36
C VAL A 100 21.99 13.78 19.85
N LYS A 101 20.72 13.83 20.25
CA LYS A 101 20.04 15.03 20.73
C LYS A 101 19.39 14.74 22.08
N VAL A 102 19.66 15.61 23.05
CA VAL A 102 19.00 15.57 24.35
C VAL A 102 17.68 16.34 24.26
N ILE A 103 16.58 15.70 24.64
CA ILE A 103 15.24 16.29 24.57
C ILE A 103 14.69 16.45 25.99
N LYS A 104 14.27 17.67 26.33
CA LYS A 104 13.76 18.07 27.66
C LYS A 104 12.58 19.03 27.53
N PRO A 105 11.38 18.56 27.14
CA PRO A 105 10.21 19.41 26.98
C PRO A 105 9.77 20.04 28.31
N GLU A 106 9.91 19.32 29.42
CA GLU A 106 9.58 19.79 30.76
C GLU A 106 10.41 19.08 31.84
N ALA A 107 10.36 19.59 33.07
CA ALA A 107 11.12 19.02 34.18
C ALA A 107 10.66 17.59 34.51
N GLY A 108 11.62 16.65 34.56
CA GLY A 108 11.33 15.24 34.84
C GLY A 108 10.84 14.42 33.64
N VAL A 109 10.85 15.02 32.45
CA VAL A 109 10.57 14.35 31.17
C VAL A 109 11.78 14.56 30.27
N GLU A 110 12.69 13.59 30.26
CA GLU A 110 13.97 13.69 29.54
C GLU A 110 14.32 12.38 28.83
N TRP A 111 14.81 12.46 27.60
CA TRP A 111 15.33 11.33 26.83
C TRP A 111 16.39 11.80 25.82
N ILE A 112 17.08 10.85 25.20
CA ILE A 112 17.97 11.13 24.06
C ILE A 112 17.39 10.53 22.78
N ASP A 113 17.41 11.30 21.70
CA ASP A 113 17.13 10.82 20.35
C ASP A 113 18.45 10.64 19.60
N CYS A 114 18.57 9.58 18.82
CA CYS A 114 19.73 9.37 17.94
C CYS A 114 19.32 8.64 16.67
N SER A 115 20.00 8.96 15.57
CA SER A 115 19.80 8.29 14.29
C SER A 115 20.82 7.19 14.11
N PHE A 116 20.40 6.09 13.50
CA PHE A 116 21.28 4.97 13.17
C PHE A 116 20.92 4.40 11.80
N THR A 117 21.83 3.62 11.22
CA THR A 117 21.58 2.85 9.99
C THR A 117 21.79 1.37 10.26
N PHE A 118 21.11 0.53 9.50
CA PHE A 118 21.25 -0.92 9.57
C PHE A 118 20.91 -1.54 8.22
N LYS A 119 21.18 -2.84 8.08
CA LYS A 119 20.89 -3.60 6.87
C LYS A 119 20.15 -4.89 7.20
N THR A 120 19.39 -5.38 6.24
CA THR A 120 18.83 -6.74 6.28
C THR A 120 19.37 -7.56 5.13
N LEU A 121 19.33 -8.89 5.26
CA LEU A 121 19.81 -9.83 4.25
C LEU A 121 18.68 -10.35 3.36
N THR A 122 17.46 -10.52 3.89
CA THR A 122 16.33 -11.12 3.14
C THR A 122 15.02 -10.36 3.39
N PRO A 123 14.57 -9.50 2.45
CA PRO A 123 15.31 -9.03 1.26
C PRO A 123 16.55 -8.24 1.66
N ALA A 124 17.52 -8.07 0.75
CA ALA A 124 18.67 -7.22 1.03
C ALA A 124 18.26 -5.74 1.04
N THR A 125 18.36 -5.06 2.18
CA THR A 125 17.94 -3.66 2.31
C THR A 125 18.96 -2.79 3.04
N GLU A 126 18.89 -1.50 2.74
CA GLU A 126 19.47 -0.43 3.55
C GLU A 126 18.35 0.28 4.28
N CYS A 127 18.52 0.44 5.58
CA CYS A 127 17.51 1.01 6.46
C CYS A 127 18.13 2.07 7.36
N SER A 128 17.29 3.01 7.80
CA SER A 128 17.62 3.96 8.84
C SER A 128 16.67 3.78 10.03
N GLY A 129 17.02 4.37 11.15
CA GLY A 129 16.13 4.42 12.30
C GLY A 129 16.44 5.55 13.26
N ILE A 130 15.52 5.78 14.17
CA ILE A 130 15.69 6.73 15.27
C ILE A 130 15.33 6.05 16.58
N LEU A 131 16.29 5.97 17.49
CA LEU A 131 16.10 5.49 18.87
C LEU A 131 15.83 6.67 19.79
N SER A 132 14.78 6.57 20.59
CA SER A 132 14.59 7.37 21.81
C SER A 132 14.97 6.51 23.01
N LEU A 133 16.05 6.87 23.71
CA LEU A 133 16.54 6.15 24.88
C LEU A 133 16.29 6.93 26.17
N VAL A 134 15.94 6.18 27.21
CA VAL A 134 15.61 6.70 28.53
C VAL A 134 16.52 6.02 29.55
N PRO A 135 17.14 6.79 30.49
CA PRO A 135 17.93 6.18 31.56
C PRO A 135 17.01 5.43 32.52
N SER A 136 17.52 4.32 33.04
CA SER A 136 16.84 3.49 34.04
C SER A 136 17.55 3.57 35.41
N ASP A 137 16.82 3.26 36.47
CA ASP A 137 17.30 3.22 37.85
C ASP A 137 18.46 2.23 38.08
N ASP A 138 18.60 1.21 37.22
CA ASP A 138 19.71 0.25 37.21
C ASP A 138 20.98 0.77 36.49
N GLY A 139 20.98 2.04 36.07
CA GLY A 139 22.09 2.67 35.35
C GLY A 139 22.18 2.30 33.88
N GLN A 140 21.25 1.48 33.35
CA GLN A 140 21.19 1.12 31.94
C GLN A 140 20.33 2.11 31.13
N TRP A 141 20.50 2.09 29.81
CA TRP A 141 19.64 2.83 28.88
C TRP A 141 18.62 1.89 28.26
N ARG A 142 17.35 2.30 28.25
CA ARG A 142 16.25 1.52 27.68
C ARG A 142 15.61 2.25 26.51
N ILE A 143 15.18 1.47 25.53
CA ILE A 143 14.47 1.96 24.35
C ILE A 143 13.02 2.26 24.74
N TRP A 144 12.65 3.54 24.65
CA TRP A 144 11.27 3.99 24.81
C TRP A 144 10.54 4.05 23.47
N VAL A 145 11.19 4.60 22.43
CA VAL A 145 10.63 4.61 21.07
C VAL A 145 11.67 4.15 20.08
N LEU A 146 11.33 3.13 19.31
CA LEU A 146 12.07 2.68 18.15
C LEU A 146 11.33 3.10 16.88
N ARG A 147 12.01 3.74 15.96
CA ARG A 147 11.50 4.00 14.61
C ARG A 147 12.45 3.40 13.60
N THR A 148 11.93 2.66 12.63
CA THR A 148 12.69 2.02 11.55
C THR A 148 12.10 2.38 10.19
N PHE A 149 12.96 2.64 9.22
CA PHE A 149 12.60 3.11 7.88
C PHE A 149 13.32 2.29 6.82
N LEU A 150 12.59 1.83 5.81
CA LEU A 150 13.20 1.33 4.59
C LEU A 150 13.70 2.51 3.76
N GLU A 151 15.00 2.56 3.49
CA GLU A 151 15.59 3.58 2.61
C GLU A 151 15.75 3.04 1.19
N GLN A 152 16.27 1.81 1.06
CA GLN A 152 16.61 1.25 -0.24
C GLN A 152 16.59 -0.28 -0.25
N LEU A 153 16.28 -0.85 -1.42
CA LEU A 153 16.51 -2.25 -1.72
C LEU A 153 17.90 -2.37 -2.37
N SER A 154 18.81 -3.08 -1.71
CA SER A 154 20.18 -3.23 -2.20
C SER A 154 20.20 -3.92 -3.55
N GLY A 155 21.03 -3.43 -4.49
CA GLY A 155 21.11 -3.98 -5.85
C GLY A 155 19.98 -3.53 -6.79
N HIS A 156 19.03 -2.71 -6.31
CA HIS A 156 17.99 -2.11 -7.14
C HIS A 156 18.18 -0.58 -7.23
N GLY A 157 17.63 0.05 -8.28
CA GLY A 157 17.80 1.48 -8.50
C GLY A 157 17.25 2.35 -7.37
N ASN A 158 17.79 3.56 -7.24
CA ASN A 158 17.46 4.50 -6.17
C ASN A 158 16.37 5.47 -6.61
N VAL A 159 15.35 5.70 -5.76
CA VAL A 159 14.26 6.64 -6.09
C VAL A 159 14.65 8.11 -6.06
N ASP A 160 15.60 8.45 -5.20
CA ASP A 160 16.08 9.81 -5.04
C ASP A 160 17.22 10.13 -6.02
N LYS A 161 17.86 9.08 -6.56
CA LYS A 161 18.91 9.14 -7.57
C LYS A 161 18.52 8.24 -8.75
N LEU A 162 17.50 8.68 -9.47
CA LEU A 162 17.17 8.13 -10.78
C LEU A 162 18.19 8.71 -11.78
N ASP A 163 19.30 8.00 -12.01
CA ASP A 163 20.19 8.36 -13.11
C ASP A 163 19.36 8.37 -14.41
N PRO A 164 19.43 9.44 -15.23
CA PRO A 164 18.69 9.48 -16.48
C PRO A 164 19.11 8.27 -17.31
N ALA A 165 18.14 7.43 -17.68
CA ALA A 165 18.39 6.14 -18.34
C ALA A 165 19.49 6.27 -19.39
N ASN A 166 20.61 5.57 -19.17
CA ASN A 166 21.77 5.55 -20.07
C ASN A 166 21.33 4.94 -21.41
N GLY A 167 20.86 5.77 -22.33
CA GLY A 167 20.88 5.59 -23.78
C GLY A 167 20.28 4.32 -24.40
N GLY A 168 19.82 3.34 -23.62
CA GLY A 168 19.14 2.15 -24.11
C GLY A 168 17.70 2.50 -24.45
N ASP A 169 17.23 1.98 -25.57
CA ASP A 169 15.84 2.06 -26.08
C ASP A 169 14.80 1.38 -25.16
N GLU A 170 15.02 1.33 -23.85
CA GLU A 170 14.04 0.85 -22.88
C GLU A 170 13.03 1.96 -22.57
N LYS A 171 12.22 2.26 -23.60
CA LYS A 171 10.93 2.90 -23.42
C LYS A 171 10.10 1.98 -22.53
N ASN A 172 9.65 2.46 -21.37
CA ASN A 172 8.70 1.74 -20.53
C ASN A 172 7.36 1.63 -21.27
N GLY A 173 7.20 0.56 -22.06
CA GLY A 173 6.06 0.34 -22.94
C GLY A 173 5.99 1.40 -24.03
N ASN A 174 6.24 1.00 -25.28
CA ASN A 174 6.07 1.90 -26.41
C ASN A 174 4.61 2.40 -26.43
N SER A 175 4.40 3.67 -26.10
CA SER A 175 3.12 4.34 -26.30
C SER A 175 2.87 4.47 -27.80
N GLY A 176 2.31 3.42 -28.40
CA GLY A 176 1.70 3.45 -29.73
C GLY A 176 2.65 3.27 -30.92
N THR A 177 3.24 2.10 -31.09
CA THR A 177 3.69 1.65 -32.43
C THR A 177 2.77 0.55 -32.97
N THR A 178 2.47 0.68 -34.26
CA THR A 178 1.42 0.06 -35.06
C THR A 178 1.62 -1.42 -35.40
N GLU A 179 2.35 -2.18 -34.58
CA GLU A 179 2.63 -3.59 -34.86
C GLU A 179 2.11 -4.48 -33.73
N ASN A 180 1.29 -5.48 -34.11
CA ASN A 180 0.62 -6.50 -33.30
C ASN A 180 1.49 -7.14 -32.19
N HIS A 181 1.74 -6.40 -31.12
CA HIS A 181 2.39 -6.94 -29.93
C HIS A 181 1.40 -6.93 -28.77
N HIS A 182 1.19 -8.09 -28.17
CA HIS A 182 0.58 -8.20 -26.86
C HIS A 182 1.40 -7.36 -25.87
N TYR A 183 0.84 -6.26 -25.38
CA TYR A 183 1.51 -5.41 -24.40
C TYR A 183 1.45 -6.09 -23.02
N HIS A 184 2.59 -6.54 -22.51
CA HIS A 184 2.69 -7.14 -21.18
C HIS A 184 3.39 -6.17 -20.22
N PHE A 185 2.64 -5.64 -19.24
CA PHE A 185 3.17 -4.80 -18.17
C PHE A 185 3.20 -5.59 -16.86
N GLY A 186 4.28 -5.45 -16.09
CA GLY A 186 4.36 -5.98 -14.73
C GLY A 186 3.46 -5.22 -13.74
N ALA A 187 3.11 -3.97 -14.04
CA ALA A 187 2.23 -3.15 -13.21
C ALA A 187 1.35 -2.17 -14.00
N VAL A 188 0.13 -1.93 -13.51
CA VAL A 188 -0.76 -0.85 -13.97
C VAL A 188 -0.96 0.12 -12.81
N VAL A 189 -0.63 1.40 -13.03
CA VAL A 189 -0.83 2.47 -12.05
C VAL A 189 -2.01 3.31 -12.50
N ILE A 190 -2.99 3.52 -11.61
CA ILE A 190 -4.21 4.29 -11.95
C ILE A 190 -4.09 5.69 -11.34
N GLY A 191 -4.08 6.69 -12.21
CA GLY A 191 -3.85 8.10 -11.92
C GLY A 191 -2.39 8.51 -12.11
N GLY A 192 -2.15 9.60 -12.82
CA GLY A 192 -0.86 10.24 -13.08
C GLY A 192 -0.65 11.55 -12.28
N GLY A 193 -1.30 11.66 -11.12
CA GLY A 193 -0.98 12.68 -10.11
C GLY A 193 0.27 12.32 -9.30
N GLN A 194 0.58 13.10 -8.26
CA GLN A 194 1.76 12.93 -7.39
C GLN A 194 2.04 11.48 -6.96
N SER A 195 1.00 10.76 -6.51
CA SER A 195 1.15 9.37 -6.02
C SER A 195 1.48 8.42 -7.16
N GLY A 196 0.78 8.53 -8.29
CA GLY A 196 1.02 7.65 -9.43
C GLY A 196 2.34 7.91 -10.13
N LEU A 197 2.74 9.18 -10.23
CA LEU A 197 4.08 9.56 -10.68
C LEU A 197 5.13 8.96 -9.75
N SER A 198 5.04 9.17 -8.43
CA SER A 198 5.97 8.59 -7.45
C SER A 198 6.10 7.07 -7.59
N VAL A 199 4.97 6.35 -7.72
CA VAL A 199 4.95 4.91 -7.98
C VAL A 199 5.63 4.56 -9.31
N GLY A 200 5.32 5.28 -10.38
CA GLY A 200 5.97 5.08 -11.69
C GLY A 200 7.48 5.29 -11.64
N GLY A 201 7.95 6.31 -10.91
CA GLY A 201 9.37 6.54 -10.67
C GLY A 201 10.03 5.40 -9.92
N ARG A 202 9.36 4.85 -8.89
CA ARG A 202 9.86 3.66 -8.18
C ARG A 202 9.90 2.43 -9.09
N LEU A 203 8.83 2.14 -9.81
CA LEU A 203 8.77 1.01 -10.73
C LEU A 203 9.88 1.10 -11.78
N LYS A 204 10.13 2.32 -12.30
CA LYS A 204 11.25 2.60 -13.20
C LYS A 204 12.61 2.31 -12.55
N ALA A 205 12.85 2.83 -11.34
CA ALA A 205 14.09 2.57 -10.61
C ALA A 205 14.31 1.07 -10.36
N LEU A 206 13.23 0.31 -10.17
CA LEU A 206 13.27 -1.13 -9.94
C LEU A 206 13.35 -1.96 -11.23
N GLY A 207 13.30 -1.34 -12.42
CA GLY A 207 13.28 -2.06 -13.71
C GLY A 207 11.98 -2.84 -13.98
N VAL A 208 10.89 -2.51 -13.29
CA VAL A 208 9.59 -3.15 -13.49
C VAL A 208 8.87 -2.47 -14.66
N SER A 209 8.40 -3.22 -15.65
CA SER A 209 7.59 -2.65 -16.72
C SER A 209 6.23 -2.19 -16.20
N TYR A 210 5.80 -0.97 -16.54
CA TYR A 210 4.54 -0.42 -16.06
C TYR A 210 3.88 0.51 -17.07
N VAL A 211 2.59 0.76 -16.86
CA VAL A 211 1.82 1.82 -17.52
C VAL A 211 1.08 2.65 -16.47
N ILE A 212 1.09 3.99 -16.63
CA ILE A 212 0.27 4.89 -15.80
C ILE A 212 -0.96 5.29 -16.61
N LEU A 213 -2.16 5.04 -16.08
CA LEU A 213 -3.43 5.40 -16.68
C LEU A 213 -3.92 6.73 -16.10
N GLU A 214 -3.84 7.83 -16.86
CA GLU A 214 -4.27 9.17 -16.43
C GLU A 214 -5.53 9.60 -17.20
N LYS A 215 -6.50 10.21 -16.51
CA LYS A 215 -7.76 10.67 -17.11
C LYS A 215 -7.64 12.04 -17.76
N ASN A 216 -6.75 12.89 -17.25
CA ASN A 216 -6.53 14.22 -17.76
C ASN A 216 -5.62 14.18 -18.99
N VAL A 217 -5.70 15.23 -19.80
CA VAL A 217 -4.96 15.31 -21.08
C VAL A 217 -3.46 15.37 -20.86
N GLN A 218 -3.01 16.05 -19.79
CA GLN A 218 -1.60 16.17 -19.44
C GLN A 218 -1.31 15.81 -17.99
N VAL A 219 -0.12 15.26 -17.76
CA VAL A 219 0.45 15.15 -16.41
C VAL A 219 0.48 16.53 -15.76
N GLY A 220 0.02 16.60 -14.50
CA GLY A 220 -0.11 17.86 -13.75
C GLY A 220 -1.49 18.52 -13.84
N ASP A 221 -2.35 18.13 -14.78
CA ASP A 221 -3.69 18.72 -14.93
C ASP A 221 -4.60 18.49 -13.70
N ALA A 222 -4.34 17.42 -12.94
CA ALA A 222 -4.99 17.17 -11.65
C ALA A 222 -4.81 18.32 -10.64
N TRP A 223 -3.76 19.13 -10.80
CA TRP A 223 -3.54 20.39 -10.08
C TRP A 223 -4.01 21.58 -10.91
N LYS A 224 -3.61 21.67 -12.18
CA LYS A 224 -3.91 22.81 -13.06
C LYS A 224 -5.39 23.15 -13.17
N LEU A 225 -6.26 22.13 -13.15
CA LEU A 225 -7.71 22.28 -13.30
C LEU A 225 -8.43 22.57 -11.98
N ARG A 226 -7.70 22.73 -10.86
CA ARG A 226 -8.29 23.15 -9.58
C ARG A 226 -8.56 24.65 -9.54
N TYR A 227 -9.31 25.06 -8.52
CA TYR A 227 -9.61 26.46 -8.24
C TYR A 227 -8.33 27.31 -8.04
N GLU A 228 -8.39 28.58 -8.42
CA GLU A 228 -7.21 29.46 -8.50
C GLU A 228 -6.46 29.68 -7.17
N SER A 229 -7.18 29.65 -6.04
CA SER A 229 -6.60 29.81 -4.70
C SER A 229 -5.91 28.57 -4.14
N ALA A 230 -5.80 27.47 -4.90
CA ALA A 230 -5.15 26.25 -4.44
C ALA A 230 -3.65 26.48 -4.18
N ARG A 231 -3.23 26.27 -2.92
CA ARG A 231 -1.86 26.39 -2.42
C ARG A 231 -1.58 25.29 -1.38
N PRO A 232 -1.02 24.13 -1.75
CA PRO A 232 -0.75 23.04 -0.82
C PRO A 232 0.62 23.17 -0.14
N HIS A 233 0.73 22.56 1.04
CA HIS A 233 1.98 22.35 1.77
C HIS A 233 2.55 20.98 1.37
N LEU A 234 3.77 20.95 0.84
CA LEU A 234 4.45 19.73 0.40
C LEU A 234 5.88 19.71 0.92
N PRO A 235 6.51 18.54 1.11
CA PRO A 235 7.95 18.46 1.38
C PRO A 235 8.73 18.96 0.14
N PHE A 236 9.55 20.00 0.34
CA PHE A 236 10.40 20.62 -0.69
C PHE A 236 11.72 19.85 -0.89
N GLU A 237 12.57 20.32 -1.82
CA GLU A 237 13.95 19.86 -2.08
C GLU A 237 14.14 18.67 -3.02
N ARG A 238 13.15 17.77 -3.19
CA ARG A 238 13.26 16.66 -4.19
C ARG A 238 12.75 17.00 -5.59
N THR A 239 11.67 17.78 -5.67
CA THR A 239 11.00 18.15 -6.94
C THR A 239 11.02 19.64 -7.21
N PHE A 240 11.01 20.45 -6.14
CA PHE A 240 11.00 21.91 -6.20
C PHE A 240 12.23 22.42 -5.47
N GLY A 241 13.10 23.13 -6.20
CA GLY A 241 14.31 23.69 -5.64
C GLY A 241 14.07 24.97 -4.84
N PRO A 242 15.14 25.60 -4.31
CA PRO A 242 15.06 26.82 -3.51
C PRO A 242 14.48 28.03 -4.28
N GLU A 243 14.33 27.94 -5.59
CA GLU A 243 13.70 28.94 -6.44
C GLU A 243 12.17 29.01 -6.32
N TYR A 244 11.53 28.06 -5.64
CA TYR A 244 10.08 28.02 -5.45
C TYR A 244 9.66 28.51 -4.06
N ASP A 245 8.54 29.23 -3.99
CA ASP A 245 7.92 29.63 -2.72
C ASP A 245 7.39 28.40 -1.95
N GLU A 246 7.41 28.46 -0.61
CA GLU A 246 6.91 27.40 0.29
C GLU A 246 5.47 26.96 -0.04
N TYR A 247 4.65 27.88 -0.55
CA TYR A 247 3.27 27.63 -0.94
C TYR A 247 3.10 27.70 -2.46
N LEU A 248 3.34 26.57 -3.12
CA LEU A 248 3.23 26.47 -4.58
C LEU A 248 1.81 26.76 -5.08
N SER A 249 1.70 27.52 -6.17
CA SER A 249 0.48 27.61 -6.96
C SER A 249 0.15 26.29 -7.64
N LYS A 250 -1.13 26.12 -8.03
CA LYS A 250 -1.56 24.97 -8.85
C LYS A 250 -0.76 24.83 -10.15
N ASP A 251 -0.32 25.94 -10.72
CA ASP A 251 0.38 25.98 -12.00
C ASP A 251 1.86 25.62 -11.83
N GLU A 252 2.50 26.04 -10.73
CA GLU A 252 3.85 25.60 -10.37
C GLU A 252 3.89 24.11 -10.07
N LEU A 253 2.88 23.59 -9.36
CA LEU A 253 2.75 22.15 -9.13
C LEU A 253 2.60 21.40 -10.43
N ALA A 254 1.67 21.81 -11.30
CA ALA A 254 1.45 21.17 -12.58
C ALA A 254 2.74 21.16 -13.43
N LYS A 255 3.47 22.29 -13.45
CA LYS A 255 4.77 22.42 -14.09
C LYS A 255 5.79 21.44 -13.52
N GLY A 256 5.94 21.37 -12.19
CA GLY A 256 6.87 20.45 -11.54
C GLY A 256 6.57 18.97 -11.82
N HIS A 257 5.29 18.57 -11.80
CA HIS A 257 4.88 17.21 -12.14
C HIS A 257 5.23 16.86 -13.59
N LYS A 258 4.97 17.79 -14.52
CA LYS A 258 5.30 17.62 -15.93
C LYS A 258 6.82 17.51 -16.16
N GLN A 259 7.60 18.43 -15.57
CA GLN A 259 9.06 18.42 -15.64
C GLN A 259 9.65 17.13 -15.04
N TRP A 260 9.09 16.64 -13.94
CA TRP A 260 9.52 15.39 -13.32
C TRP A 260 9.25 14.19 -14.23
N ALA A 261 8.04 14.12 -14.82
CA ALA A 261 7.70 13.06 -15.77
C ALA A 261 8.57 13.11 -17.04
N GLU A 262 8.87 14.31 -17.56
CA GLU A 262 9.77 14.50 -18.70
C GLU A 262 11.21 14.10 -18.37
N LYS A 263 11.76 14.60 -17.25
CA LYS A 263 13.12 14.32 -16.77
C LYS A 263 13.38 12.81 -16.67
N TYR A 264 12.43 12.07 -16.11
CA TYR A 264 12.56 10.64 -15.91
C TYR A 264 11.86 9.79 -16.98
N ARG A 265 11.34 10.41 -18.06
CA ARG A 265 10.60 9.73 -19.14
C ARG A 265 9.55 8.77 -18.61
N ILE A 266 8.66 9.28 -17.76
CA ILE A 266 7.56 8.52 -17.17
C ILE A 266 6.34 8.75 -18.03
N ASP A 267 6.04 7.75 -18.87
CA ASP A 267 4.91 7.82 -19.78
C ASP A 267 3.60 7.58 -19.04
N ALA A 268 2.67 8.53 -19.21
CA ALA A 268 1.27 8.35 -18.89
C ALA A 268 0.51 8.01 -20.17
N PHE A 269 -0.40 7.05 -20.08
CA PHE A 269 -1.31 6.63 -21.12
C PHE A 269 -2.16 7.83 -21.57
N LYS A 270 -2.12 8.10 -22.88
CA LYS A 270 -2.84 9.21 -23.52
C LYS A 270 -4.11 8.76 -24.25
N GLY A 271 -4.48 7.49 -24.09
CA GLY A 271 -5.70 6.95 -24.70
C GLY A 271 -6.95 7.31 -23.90
N ILE A 272 -8.07 6.73 -24.29
CA ILE A 272 -9.36 6.99 -23.66
C ILE A 272 -9.39 6.29 -22.30
N LEU A 273 -9.69 7.06 -21.24
CA LEU A 273 -9.92 6.54 -19.91
C LEU A 273 -11.28 7.00 -19.40
N MET A 274 -12.06 6.06 -18.89
CA MET A 274 -13.46 6.27 -18.53
C MET A 274 -13.86 5.39 -17.36
N HIS A 275 -14.74 5.88 -16.49
CA HIS A 275 -15.36 5.06 -15.44
C HIS A 275 -16.60 4.35 -15.99
N SER A 276 -16.97 3.19 -15.45
CA SER A 276 -18.11 2.40 -15.94
C SER A 276 -19.45 3.15 -15.91
N VAL A 277 -19.59 4.14 -15.04
CA VAL A 277 -20.78 5.02 -14.96
C VAL A 277 -21.00 5.81 -16.26
N ASP A 278 -19.92 6.17 -16.96
CA ASP A 278 -19.97 6.93 -18.20
C ASP A 278 -20.01 6.03 -19.44
N TYR A 279 -19.75 4.72 -19.28
CA TYR A 279 -19.76 3.74 -20.36
C TYR A 279 -21.15 3.60 -20.98
N LYS A 280 -21.19 3.52 -22.31
CA LYS A 280 -22.43 3.32 -23.10
C LYS A 280 -22.33 2.09 -23.98
N ASP A 281 -21.34 2.05 -24.87
CA ASP A 281 -21.01 0.90 -25.71
C ASP A 281 -19.57 0.98 -26.22
N ALA A 282 -19.06 -0.13 -26.74
CA ALA A 282 -17.72 -0.25 -27.33
C ALA A 282 -17.64 0.00 -28.84
N LYS A 283 -18.75 0.27 -29.54
CA LYS A 283 -18.80 0.26 -31.01
C LYS A 283 -17.80 1.22 -31.64
N SER A 284 -17.65 2.41 -31.04
CA SER A 284 -16.71 3.44 -31.50
C SER A 284 -15.23 3.06 -31.38
N TRP A 285 -14.93 1.94 -30.71
CA TRP A 285 -13.58 1.45 -30.47
C TRP A 285 -13.31 0.08 -31.12
N THR A 286 -14.17 -0.34 -32.07
CA THR A 286 -14.01 -1.56 -32.87
C THR A 286 -12.57 -1.72 -33.37
N GLY A 287 -11.99 -2.92 -33.17
CA GLY A 287 -10.62 -3.26 -33.60
C GLY A 287 -9.50 -2.67 -32.74
N LYS A 288 -9.81 -1.90 -31.69
CA LYS A 288 -8.80 -1.40 -30.73
C LYS A 288 -8.55 -2.38 -29.60
N SER A 289 -7.51 -2.13 -28.82
CA SER A 289 -7.27 -2.80 -27.54
C SER A 289 -7.84 -1.97 -26.38
N GLY A 290 -8.35 -2.62 -25.33
CA GLY A 290 -8.82 -1.94 -24.13
C GLY A 290 -8.61 -2.74 -22.84
N ILE A 291 -8.49 -2.01 -21.73
CA ILE A 291 -8.25 -2.57 -20.40
C ILE A 291 -9.48 -2.30 -19.52
N VAL A 292 -10.01 -3.34 -18.89
CA VAL A 292 -11.09 -3.25 -17.89
C VAL A 292 -10.49 -3.44 -16.50
N VAL A 293 -10.55 -2.41 -15.66
CA VAL A 293 -10.11 -2.50 -14.27
C VAL A 293 -11.29 -2.90 -13.37
N GLY A 294 -11.21 -4.10 -12.80
CA GLY A 294 -12.28 -4.71 -12.02
C GLY A 294 -12.67 -6.09 -12.55
N ALA A 295 -13.32 -6.88 -11.71
CA ALA A 295 -13.67 -8.28 -12.01
C ALA A 295 -15.01 -8.69 -11.39
N ALA A 296 -15.95 -7.76 -11.27
CA ALA A 296 -17.32 -8.00 -10.83
C ALA A 296 -18.30 -7.84 -12.01
N ASN A 297 -19.62 -7.86 -11.77
CA ASN A 297 -20.67 -7.82 -12.82
C ASN A 297 -20.40 -6.77 -13.91
N THR A 298 -20.30 -5.48 -13.56
CA THR A 298 -20.10 -4.41 -14.55
C THR A 298 -18.83 -4.57 -15.39
N ALA A 299 -17.75 -5.08 -14.79
CA ALA A 299 -16.51 -5.32 -15.52
C ALA A 299 -16.66 -6.43 -16.56
N HIS A 300 -17.44 -7.47 -16.24
CA HIS A 300 -17.75 -8.54 -17.19
C HIS A 300 -18.66 -8.05 -18.30
N ASP A 301 -19.72 -7.28 -18.00
CA ASP A 301 -20.61 -6.72 -19.02
C ASP A 301 -19.86 -5.82 -20.01
N VAL A 302 -19.00 -4.94 -19.49
CA VAL A 302 -18.15 -4.06 -20.32
C VAL A 302 -17.15 -4.87 -21.14
N ALA A 303 -16.47 -5.85 -20.53
CA ALA A 303 -15.52 -6.68 -21.25
C ALA A 303 -16.19 -7.50 -22.36
N ASP A 304 -17.40 -8.00 -22.11
CA ASP A 304 -18.19 -8.74 -23.09
C ASP A 304 -18.59 -7.86 -24.28
N ASP A 305 -19.12 -6.67 -24.03
CA ASP A 305 -19.48 -5.70 -25.07
C ASP A 305 -18.27 -5.27 -25.90
N MET A 306 -17.13 -5.01 -25.25
CA MET A 306 -15.86 -4.70 -25.94
C MET A 306 -15.42 -5.85 -26.84
N TRP A 307 -15.45 -7.09 -26.34
CA TRP A 307 -15.10 -8.26 -27.14
C TRP A 307 -16.08 -8.47 -28.32
N GLN A 308 -17.38 -8.31 -28.10
CA GLN A 308 -18.40 -8.41 -29.15
C GLN A 308 -18.23 -7.33 -30.23
N ALA A 309 -17.76 -6.13 -29.84
CA ALA A 309 -17.38 -5.07 -30.77
C ALA A 309 -16.06 -5.34 -31.52
N GLY A 310 -15.45 -6.51 -31.36
CA GLY A 310 -14.21 -6.89 -32.04
C GLY A 310 -12.96 -6.23 -31.47
N MET A 311 -13.00 -5.79 -30.21
CA MET A 311 -11.82 -5.29 -29.50
C MET A 311 -10.98 -6.44 -28.93
N GLN A 312 -9.68 -6.20 -28.75
CA GLN A 312 -8.85 -7.01 -27.84
C GLN A 312 -8.99 -6.48 -26.42
N VAL A 313 -9.42 -7.32 -25.49
CA VAL A 313 -9.73 -6.89 -24.12
C VAL A 313 -8.72 -7.52 -23.15
N THR A 314 -8.41 -6.81 -22.06
CA THR A 314 -7.64 -7.34 -20.94
C THR A 314 -8.31 -6.92 -19.64
N MET A 315 -8.60 -7.88 -18.76
CA MET A 315 -9.20 -7.62 -17.45
C MET A 315 -8.15 -7.58 -16.34
N VAL A 316 -8.17 -6.54 -15.51
CA VAL A 316 -7.26 -6.39 -14.35
C VAL A 316 -8.00 -6.70 -13.06
N GLN A 317 -7.70 -7.87 -12.47
CA GLN A 317 -8.28 -8.34 -11.21
C GLN A 317 -7.32 -8.10 -10.03
N ARG A 318 -7.75 -7.30 -9.05
CA ARG A 318 -6.99 -7.09 -7.80
C ARG A 318 -7.25 -8.17 -6.74
N SER A 319 -8.52 -8.54 -6.58
CA SER A 319 -8.99 -9.42 -5.50
C SER A 319 -9.81 -10.56 -6.08
N ARG A 320 -9.84 -11.71 -5.40
CA ARG A 320 -10.59 -12.90 -5.86
C ARG A 320 -12.06 -12.56 -6.08
N THR A 321 -12.63 -13.12 -7.13
CA THR A 321 -14.05 -13.02 -7.46
C THR A 321 -14.73 -14.36 -7.20
N LEU A 322 -15.79 -14.34 -6.40
CA LEU A 322 -16.68 -15.49 -6.25
C LEU A 322 -17.63 -15.54 -7.45
N MET A 323 -17.68 -16.67 -8.15
CA MET A 323 -18.49 -16.85 -9.35
C MET A 323 -19.56 -17.94 -9.14
N TYR A 324 -20.81 -17.61 -9.46
CA TYR A 324 -21.93 -18.55 -9.43
C TYR A 324 -22.89 -18.36 -10.61
N ASN A 325 -23.69 -19.38 -10.91
CA ASN A 325 -24.65 -19.39 -12.00
C ASN A 325 -26.07 -19.35 -11.42
N SER A 326 -26.93 -18.46 -11.93
CA SER A 326 -28.34 -18.40 -11.52
C SER A 326 -29.23 -18.84 -12.69
N ASN A 327 -29.75 -20.07 -12.63
CA ASN A 327 -30.87 -20.50 -13.48
C ASN A 327 -32.23 -20.10 -12.88
N ILE A 328 -32.22 -19.24 -11.85
CA ILE A 328 -33.40 -18.79 -11.12
C ILE A 328 -33.77 -17.39 -11.65
N PRO A 329 -35.05 -17.13 -11.99
CA PRO A 329 -35.50 -15.80 -12.34
C PRO A 329 -35.07 -14.77 -11.28
N THR A 330 -34.53 -13.62 -11.70
CA THR A 330 -33.94 -12.61 -10.82
C THR A 330 -34.86 -12.22 -9.67
N GLU A 331 -36.14 -11.97 -9.94
CA GLU A 331 -37.13 -11.63 -8.91
C GLU A 331 -37.27 -12.74 -7.84
N THR A 332 -37.24 -14.00 -8.26
CA THR A 332 -37.31 -15.15 -7.34
C THR A 332 -36.02 -15.30 -6.54
N SER A 333 -34.87 -15.08 -7.19
CA SER A 333 -33.55 -15.09 -6.55
C SER A 333 -33.46 -14.00 -5.47
N ASP A 334 -33.84 -12.78 -5.80
CA ASP A 334 -33.80 -11.63 -4.88
C ASP A 334 -34.74 -11.85 -3.69
N ARG A 335 -35.99 -12.27 -3.94
CA ARG A 335 -36.96 -12.56 -2.86
C ARG A 335 -36.49 -13.69 -1.94
N GLY A 336 -35.89 -14.74 -2.51
CA GLY A 336 -35.28 -15.83 -1.73
C GLY A 336 -34.08 -15.36 -0.91
N MET A 337 -33.22 -14.52 -1.50
CA MET A 337 -32.03 -14.00 -0.85
C MET A 337 -32.35 -13.06 0.31
N PHE A 338 -33.32 -12.16 0.15
CA PHE A 338 -33.66 -11.15 1.16
C PHE A 338 -34.66 -11.62 2.23
N SER A 339 -35.28 -12.80 2.08
CA SER A 339 -36.24 -13.33 3.06
C SER A 339 -35.61 -14.19 4.16
N LEU A 340 -34.36 -14.63 3.99
CA LEU A 340 -33.64 -15.45 4.97
C LEU A 340 -32.81 -14.59 5.93
N PRO A 341 -32.86 -14.85 7.26
CA PRO A 341 -31.94 -14.22 8.20
C PRO A 341 -30.48 -14.43 7.79
N ILE A 342 -29.67 -13.36 7.80
CA ILE A 342 -28.30 -13.34 7.24
C ILE A 342 -27.43 -14.49 7.77
N SER A 343 -27.51 -14.82 9.06
CA SER A 343 -26.72 -15.90 9.67
C SER A 343 -27.06 -17.28 9.09
N ILE A 344 -28.33 -17.55 8.81
CA ILE A 344 -28.81 -18.79 8.19
C ILE A 344 -28.53 -18.78 6.69
N ALA A 345 -28.73 -17.63 6.03
CA ALA A 345 -28.42 -17.43 4.62
C ALA A 345 -26.94 -17.72 4.32
N ARG A 346 -26.01 -17.28 5.18
CA ARG A 346 -24.56 -17.55 5.07
C ARG A 346 -24.24 -19.04 5.07
N ILE A 347 -24.80 -19.79 6.01
CA ILE A 347 -24.55 -21.24 6.14
C ILE A 347 -25.15 -22.01 4.95
N LEU A 348 -26.40 -21.72 4.59
CA LEU A 348 -27.09 -22.41 3.50
C LEU A 348 -26.47 -22.10 2.14
N SER A 349 -26.24 -20.82 1.84
CA SER A 349 -25.64 -20.39 0.57
C SER A 349 -24.24 -20.97 0.38
N SER A 350 -23.39 -20.96 1.41
CA SER A 350 -22.07 -21.60 1.34
C SER A 350 -22.18 -23.08 0.99
N LYS A 351 -23.06 -23.85 1.64
CA LYS A 351 -23.25 -25.28 1.31
C LYS A 351 -23.69 -25.49 -0.13
N VAL A 352 -24.64 -24.71 -0.61
CA VAL A 352 -25.18 -24.82 -1.98
C VAL A 352 -24.12 -24.44 -3.01
N PHE A 353 -23.50 -23.27 -2.88
CA PHE A 353 -22.50 -22.79 -3.83
C PHE A 353 -21.24 -23.66 -3.82
N HIS A 354 -20.81 -24.17 -2.66
CA HIS A 354 -19.67 -25.09 -2.61
C HIS A 354 -19.98 -26.43 -3.30
N ALA A 355 -21.21 -26.93 -3.18
CA ALA A 355 -21.63 -28.14 -3.88
C ALA A 355 -21.68 -27.92 -5.40
N MET A 356 -22.24 -26.78 -5.83
CA MET A 356 -22.25 -26.37 -7.25
C MET A 356 -20.83 -26.23 -7.80
N ALA A 357 -19.92 -25.61 -7.03
CA ALA A 357 -18.53 -25.45 -7.43
C ALA A 357 -17.82 -26.80 -7.59
N ARG A 358 -18.01 -27.73 -6.64
CA ARG A 358 -17.47 -29.10 -6.72
C ARG A 358 -18.00 -29.89 -7.91
N ALA A 359 -19.21 -29.60 -8.38
CA ALA A 359 -19.80 -30.26 -9.53
C ALA A 359 -19.22 -29.78 -10.87
N GLN A 360 -18.50 -28.65 -10.90
CA GLN A 360 -17.95 -28.04 -12.13
C GLN A 360 -16.48 -27.62 -11.97
N PRO A 361 -15.56 -28.51 -11.55
CA PRO A 361 -14.18 -28.14 -11.23
C PRO A 361 -13.46 -27.51 -12.42
N GLU A 362 -13.62 -28.09 -13.61
CA GLU A 362 -12.95 -27.63 -14.84
C GLU A 362 -13.31 -26.18 -15.21
N ARG A 363 -14.49 -25.69 -14.83
CA ARG A 363 -14.89 -24.29 -15.06
C ARG A 363 -14.00 -23.32 -14.30
N TYR A 364 -13.69 -23.64 -13.04
CA TYR A 364 -12.84 -22.80 -12.20
C TYR A 364 -11.37 -23.00 -12.54
N GLU A 365 -10.97 -24.22 -12.86
CA GLU A 365 -9.60 -24.52 -13.30
C GLU A 365 -9.25 -23.83 -14.62
N ALA A 366 -10.18 -23.76 -15.57
CA ALA A 366 -9.98 -23.02 -16.82
C ALA A 366 -9.73 -21.53 -16.58
N LEU A 367 -10.43 -20.93 -15.62
CA LEU A 367 -10.23 -19.53 -15.22
C LEU A 367 -8.87 -19.33 -14.55
N GLU A 368 -8.48 -20.20 -13.62
CA GLU A 368 -7.18 -20.14 -12.96
C GLU A 368 -6.03 -20.31 -13.97
N ARG A 369 -6.18 -21.21 -14.96
CA ARG A 369 -5.21 -21.37 -16.07
C ARG A 369 -5.09 -20.12 -16.94
N ALA A 370 -6.17 -19.37 -17.10
CA ALA A 370 -6.17 -18.07 -17.78
C ALA A 370 -5.65 -16.92 -16.89
N GLY A 371 -5.26 -17.20 -15.64
CA GLY A 371 -4.76 -16.20 -14.70
C GLY A 371 -5.84 -15.44 -13.92
N PHE A 372 -7.11 -15.83 -14.06
CA PHE A 372 -8.22 -15.27 -13.30
C PHE A 372 -8.38 -16.00 -11.97
N LYS A 373 -8.16 -15.30 -10.85
CA LYS A 373 -8.19 -15.87 -9.50
C LYS A 373 -9.62 -16.05 -9.02
N VAL A 374 -10.01 -17.28 -8.76
CA VAL A 374 -11.35 -17.63 -8.28
C VAL A 374 -11.36 -17.98 -6.80
N ASP A 375 -12.51 -17.76 -6.17
CA ASP A 375 -12.80 -18.31 -4.85
C ASP A 375 -14.07 -19.15 -4.91
N PRO A 376 -13.97 -20.42 -5.35
CA PRO A 376 -15.13 -21.30 -5.52
C PRO A 376 -15.82 -21.66 -4.20
N PHE A 377 -15.13 -21.42 -3.07
CA PHE A 377 -15.60 -21.77 -1.71
C PHE A 377 -15.71 -20.54 -0.79
N GLY A 378 -15.88 -19.37 -1.37
CA GLY A 378 -16.06 -18.12 -0.64
C GLY A 378 -17.47 -17.95 -0.08
N ASP A 379 -17.61 -17.02 0.86
CA ASP A 379 -18.90 -16.63 1.44
C ASP A 379 -19.59 -15.56 0.57
N ILE A 380 -20.62 -15.96 -0.17
CA ILE A 380 -21.37 -15.05 -1.06
C ILE A 380 -22.04 -13.91 -0.30
N GLN A 381 -22.55 -14.13 0.90
CA GLN A 381 -23.25 -13.08 1.65
C GLN A 381 -22.27 -12.04 2.17
N ASP A 382 -21.03 -12.44 2.44
CA ASP A 382 -19.94 -11.51 2.71
C ASP A 382 -19.64 -10.62 1.50
N ALA A 383 -19.45 -11.26 0.34
CA ALA A 383 -19.14 -10.56 -0.90
C ALA A 383 -20.24 -9.59 -1.31
N VAL A 384 -21.51 -9.95 -1.16
CA VAL A 384 -22.64 -9.10 -1.54
C VAL A 384 -22.97 -8.05 -0.47
N ASN A 385 -23.11 -8.43 0.80
CA ASN A 385 -23.70 -7.52 1.80
C ASN A 385 -22.67 -6.78 2.65
N VAL A 386 -21.45 -7.30 2.79
CA VAL A 386 -20.41 -6.69 3.64
C VAL A 386 -19.42 -5.93 2.78
N ARG A 387 -18.82 -6.63 1.80
CA ARG A 387 -17.82 -6.02 0.93
C ARG A 387 -18.44 -5.21 -0.20
N LEU A 388 -19.72 -5.42 -0.51
CA LEU A 388 -20.43 -4.84 -1.65
C LEU A 388 -19.62 -5.01 -2.96
N GLY A 389 -18.99 -6.17 -3.14
CA GLY A 389 -18.08 -6.43 -4.25
C GLY A 389 -17.28 -7.74 -4.18
N GLY A 390 -16.61 -8.06 -5.29
CA GLY A 390 -15.81 -9.29 -5.47
C GLY A 390 -16.66 -10.56 -5.60
N HIS A 391 -17.82 -10.43 -6.25
CA HIS A 391 -18.62 -11.53 -6.77
C HIS A 391 -18.98 -11.24 -8.23
N TYR A 392 -19.27 -12.29 -9.00
CA TYR A 392 -19.77 -12.24 -10.37
C TYR A 392 -20.85 -13.29 -10.58
N ILE A 393 -21.98 -12.88 -11.16
CA ILE A 393 -23.01 -13.81 -11.64
C ILE A 393 -22.66 -14.14 -13.09
N ASP A 394 -22.20 -15.36 -13.33
CA ASP A 394 -21.73 -15.70 -14.67
C ASP A 394 -22.89 -15.88 -15.64
N VAL A 395 -22.96 -14.98 -16.62
CA VAL A 395 -23.93 -14.97 -17.73
C VAL A 395 -23.30 -15.40 -19.05
N GLY A 396 -22.08 -15.95 -19.03
CA GLY A 396 -21.38 -16.53 -20.18
C GLY A 396 -19.97 -15.96 -20.40
N THR A 397 -19.62 -14.85 -19.76
CA THR A 397 -18.32 -14.20 -19.94
C THR A 397 -17.17 -15.03 -19.35
N SER A 398 -17.39 -15.78 -18.26
CA SER A 398 -16.31 -16.59 -17.68
C SER A 398 -15.81 -17.69 -18.62
N ALA A 399 -16.69 -18.25 -19.47
CA ALA A 399 -16.28 -19.22 -20.48
C ALA A 399 -15.39 -18.61 -21.58
N LYS A 400 -15.51 -17.30 -21.83
CA LYS A 400 -14.64 -16.56 -22.76
C LYS A 400 -13.27 -16.31 -22.12
N ILE A 401 -13.24 -15.88 -20.86
CA ILE A 401 -12.00 -15.71 -20.08
C ILE A 401 -11.22 -17.02 -20.01
N GLY A 402 -11.87 -18.14 -19.66
CA GLY A 402 -11.21 -19.45 -19.58
C GLY A 402 -10.65 -19.98 -20.92
N LYS A 403 -11.03 -19.36 -22.05
CA LYS A 403 -10.51 -19.66 -23.40
C LYS A 403 -9.47 -18.64 -23.87
N ASN A 404 -9.02 -17.72 -23.01
CA ASN A 404 -8.13 -16.60 -23.34
C ASN A 404 -8.67 -15.70 -24.47
N LEU A 405 -9.99 -15.49 -24.50
CA LEU A 405 -10.62 -14.57 -25.46
C LEU A 405 -10.74 -13.13 -24.92
N VAL A 406 -10.57 -12.94 -23.61
CA VAL A 406 -10.69 -11.68 -22.83
C VAL A 406 -9.60 -11.66 -21.78
#